data_AF-A0A9D9VNR6-F1
#
_entry.id   AF-A0A9D9VNR6-F1
#
_cell.length_a   1.000
_cell.length_b   1.000
_cell.length_c   1.000
_cell.angle_alpha   90.00
_cell.angle_beta   90.00
_cell.angle_gamma   90.00
#
_symmetry.space_group_name_H-M   'P 1'
#
loop_
_entity.id
_entity.type
_entity.pdbx_description
1 polymer ?
#
loop_
_entity_poly.entity_id
_entity_poly.type
_entity_poly.pdbx_seq_one_letter_code
_entity_poly.pdbx_strand_id
1 'polypeptide(L)'
;MHTSTQTGKEILNIENVCRGFDKTQGEVLVLDGVNLTLHEGEIVGLLGRSGSGKSTLLRIICGLIEPSSGSVTYKGQPLRGPAKGVAMVFQTFALFPWLTVLQNVEAGLEALGVPAAERRKRALAAIDLIGLDGFENAYPRELSGGMRQRVGFARALVVNPTLLLMDEPFSALDVLTAENLRTDLLDLWTHGQMPIKSILIVTHNIEEAVFMCDRILVLSSNPGRVVTEIKVPFAHPRNRLDPAFRSLVDEIYARMTTRPSDGSPKKGLELGSPMPPVPTNLMAGLIEALAADPYHGKADMPELARSLQLEVDELFPVAEMLQHLGFAEVHSGDIVLTAPGRIFAEHGTQERKMQFAEHLLQSVPLAARIRQVLNERPGHHAPRVRFEQELEDFLTDESAEETLDAVINWGRYAEIFSYNDQTEFFSLEDVEG
;
A
#
# COMPACT_ATOMS: atom_id res chain seq x y z
N MET A 1 12.35 -5.18 -36.71
CA MET A 1 13.68 -5.41 -36.13
C MET A 1 13.51 -5.56 -34.64
N HIS A 2 13.70 -6.77 -34.11
CA HIS A 2 13.59 -7.04 -32.68
C HIS A 2 14.82 -6.45 -31.96
N THR A 3 14.62 -5.36 -31.23
CA THR A 3 15.66 -4.81 -30.34
C THR A 3 15.72 -5.71 -29.10
N SER A 4 16.63 -6.68 -29.13
CA SER A 4 17.07 -7.41 -27.95
C SER A 4 17.62 -6.39 -26.95
N THR A 5 16.85 -6.09 -25.90
CA THR A 5 17.28 -5.25 -24.79
C THR A 5 18.44 -5.99 -24.12
N GLN A 6 19.67 -5.51 -24.24
CA GLN A 6 20.78 -6.00 -23.43
C GLN A 6 20.39 -5.76 -21.98
N THR A 7 20.06 -6.82 -21.25
CA THR A 7 19.85 -6.74 -19.81
C THR A 7 21.13 -6.20 -19.19
N GLY A 8 21.02 -5.06 -18.49
CA GLY A 8 22.13 -4.47 -17.76
C GLY A 8 22.70 -5.46 -16.75
N LYS A 9 23.88 -5.18 -16.20
CA LYS A 9 24.50 -6.05 -15.20
C LYS A 9 23.56 -6.22 -14.00
N GLU A 10 23.38 -7.44 -13.53
CA GLU A 10 22.59 -7.73 -12.32
C GLU A 10 23.21 -7.04 -11.08
N ILE A 11 22.38 -6.28 -10.35
CA ILE A 11 22.73 -5.60 -9.09
C ILE A 11 22.18 -6.38 -7.91
N LEU A 12 20.94 -6.87 -8.00
CA LEU A 12 20.23 -7.53 -6.91
C LEU A 12 19.48 -8.74 -7.47
N ASN A 13 19.57 -9.86 -6.75
CA ASN A 13 18.78 -11.06 -7.01
C ASN A 13 18.19 -11.57 -5.69
N ILE A 14 16.89 -11.81 -5.69
CA ILE A 14 16.09 -12.33 -4.59
C ILE A 14 15.51 -13.65 -5.07
N GLU A 15 15.84 -14.73 -4.37
CA GLU A 15 15.40 -16.08 -4.72
C GLU A 15 14.64 -16.71 -3.57
N ASN A 16 13.37 -17.04 -3.82
CA ASN A 16 12.46 -17.74 -2.92
C ASN A 16 12.47 -17.18 -1.49
N VAL A 17 12.50 -15.86 -1.36
CA VAL A 17 12.53 -15.22 -0.05
C VAL A 17 11.17 -15.39 0.63
N CYS A 18 11.20 -16.02 1.80
CA CYS A 18 10.08 -16.05 2.72
C CYS A 18 10.44 -15.26 3.98
N ARG A 19 9.44 -14.64 4.59
CA ARG A 19 9.59 -14.02 5.89
C ARG A 19 8.27 -14.17 6.62
N GLY A 20 8.32 -14.88 7.73
CA GLY A 20 7.28 -14.83 8.75
C GLY A 20 7.76 -14.15 10.03
N PHE A 21 6.81 -13.94 10.92
CA PHE A 21 7.10 -13.50 12.28
C PHE A 21 6.54 -14.56 13.24
N ASP A 22 7.42 -15.07 14.11
CA ASP A 22 7.06 -16.09 15.10
C ASP A 22 6.02 -15.56 16.09
N LYS A 23 4.92 -16.29 16.24
CA LYS A 23 3.97 -16.11 17.34
C LYS A 23 3.78 -17.42 18.11
N THR A 24 3.19 -17.31 19.30
CA THR A 24 2.91 -18.37 20.28
C THR A 24 2.20 -19.62 19.71
N GLN A 25 1.57 -19.54 18.53
CA GLN A 25 0.86 -20.67 17.90
C GLN A 25 1.23 -20.95 16.41
N GLY A 26 2.25 -20.29 15.83
CA GLY A 26 2.69 -20.56 14.45
C GLY A 26 3.35 -19.36 13.76
N GLU A 27 4.03 -19.60 12.63
CA GLU A 27 4.67 -18.56 11.81
C GLU A 27 3.64 -18.00 10.80
N VAL A 28 3.30 -16.70 10.91
CA VAL A 28 2.49 -16.02 9.90
C VAL A 28 3.41 -15.44 8.84
N LEU A 29 3.33 -16.00 7.63
CA LEU A 29 4.13 -15.55 6.50
C LEU A 29 3.64 -14.18 6.00
N VAL A 30 4.52 -13.19 6.06
CA VAL A 30 4.32 -11.88 5.43
C VAL A 30 4.81 -11.91 3.98
N LEU A 31 5.89 -12.64 3.71
CA LEU A 31 6.42 -12.89 2.37
C LEU A 31 6.56 -14.39 2.17
N ASP A 32 6.23 -14.86 0.97
CA ASP A 32 6.25 -16.28 0.66
C ASP A 32 6.74 -16.54 -0.78
N GLY A 33 7.97 -17.05 -0.90
CA GLY A 33 8.55 -17.42 -2.19
C GLY A 33 8.76 -16.23 -3.13
N VAL A 34 9.13 -15.06 -2.60
CA VAL A 34 9.35 -13.85 -3.41
C VAL A 34 10.60 -14.02 -4.26
N ASN A 35 10.45 -13.78 -5.57
CA ASN A 35 11.53 -13.79 -6.55
C ASN A 35 11.57 -12.44 -7.28
N LEU A 36 12.75 -11.81 -7.34
CA LEU A 36 12.92 -10.47 -7.92
C LEU A 36 14.37 -10.25 -8.35
N THR A 37 14.57 -9.64 -9.51
CA THR A 37 15.89 -9.24 -10.01
C THR A 37 15.92 -7.77 -10.41
N LEU A 38 16.99 -7.07 -10.03
CA LEU A 38 17.29 -5.70 -10.47
C LEU A 38 18.60 -5.65 -11.25
N HIS A 39 18.59 -4.91 -12.34
CA HIS A 39 19.70 -4.68 -13.24
C HIS A 39 20.13 -3.20 -13.22
N GLU A 40 21.34 -2.93 -13.71
CA GLU A 40 21.80 -1.57 -13.95
C GLU A 40 20.95 -0.89 -15.04
N GLY A 41 20.57 0.37 -14.79
CA GLY A 41 19.87 1.22 -15.74
C GLY A 41 18.35 1.09 -15.76
N GLU A 42 17.74 0.35 -14.82
CA GLU A 42 16.28 0.25 -14.71
C GLU A 42 15.73 0.83 -13.41
N ILE A 43 14.51 1.36 -13.50
CA ILE A 43 13.61 1.64 -12.39
C ILE A 43 12.60 0.48 -12.31
N VAL A 44 12.54 -0.21 -11.18
CA VAL A 44 11.54 -1.26 -10.95
C VAL A 44 10.55 -0.78 -9.89
N GLY A 45 9.27 -0.93 -10.20
CA GLY A 45 8.16 -0.64 -9.29
C GLY A 45 7.68 -1.90 -8.58
N LEU A 46 7.51 -1.82 -7.27
CA LEU A 46 6.83 -2.83 -6.47
C LEU A 46 5.44 -2.30 -6.12
N LEU A 47 4.43 -2.83 -6.81
CA LEU A 47 3.04 -2.40 -6.70
C LEU A 47 2.25 -3.43 -5.90
N GLY A 48 1.45 -2.99 -4.93
CA GLY A 48 0.61 -3.89 -4.16
C GLY A 48 -0.21 -3.13 -3.12
N ARG A 49 -1.25 -3.77 -2.60
CA ARG A 49 -2.12 -3.18 -1.57
C ARG A 49 -1.34 -2.93 -0.26
N SER A 50 -1.91 -2.14 0.64
CA SER A 50 -1.39 -2.06 2.01
C SER A 50 -1.31 -3.47 2.64
N GLY A 51 -0.31 -3.69 3.50
CA GLY A 51 -0.06 -5.00 4.13
C GLY A 51 0.52 -6.09 3.22
N SER A 52 0.79 -5.84 1.92
CA SER A 52 1.32 -6.86 1.00
C SER A 52 2.81 -7.24 1.21
N GLY A 53 3.45 -6.72 2.26
CA GLY A 53 4.84 -7.01 2.60
C GLY A 53 5.90 -6.17 1.88
N LYS A 54 5.53 -5.11 1.15
CA LYS A 54 6.44 -4.25 0.36
C LYS A 54 7.59 -3.66 1.19
N SER A 55 7.26 -3.00 2.31
CA SER A 55 8.26 -2.40 3.20
C SER A 55 9.12 -3.45 3.90
N THR A 56 8.55 -4.64 4.20
CA THR A 56 9.32 -5.79 4.73
C THR A 56 10.35 -6.25 3.70
N LEU A 57 9.96 -6.35 2.42
CA LEU A 57 10.88 -6.70 1.34
C LEU A 57 12.00 -5.65 1.19
N LEU A 58 11.69 -4.35 1.23
CA LEU A 58 12.72 -3.30 1.19
C LEU A 58 13.71 -3.41 2.35
N ARG A 59 13.22 -3.67 3.58
CA ARG A 59 14.08 -3.86 4.76
C ARG A 59 15.00 -5.08 4.61
N ILE A 60 14.52 -6.15 3.98
CA ILE A 60 15.34 -7.33 3.64
C ILE A 60 16.43 -6.95 2.62
N ILE A 61 16.08 -6.19 1.57
CA ILE A 61 17.03 -5.74 0.54
C ILE A 61 18.10 -4.79 1.12
N CYS A 62 17.72 -3.94 2.08
CA CYS A 62 18.67 -3.12 2.83
C CYS A 62 19.56 -3.93 3.76
N GLY A 63 19.23 -5.20 4.05
CA GLY A 63 19.91 -6.03 5.03
C GLY A 63 19.63 -5.63 6.48
N LEU A 64 18.49 -4.97 6.73
CA LEU A 64 18.03 -4.60 8.07
C LEU A 64 17.26 -5.74 8.76
N ILE A 65 16.65 -6.62 7.97
CA ILE A 65 15.92 -7.80 8.42
C ILE A 65 16.42 -8.99 7.61
N GLU A 66 16.68 -10.12 8.26
CA GLU A 66 17.03 -11.36 7.56
C GLU A 66 15.76 -12.11 7.11
N PRO A 67 15.74 -12.73 5.91
CA PRO A 67 14.62 -13.56 5.51
C PRO A 67 14.55 -14.84 6.38
N SER A 68 13.35 -15.41 6.59
CA SER A 68 13.19 -16.71 7.26
C SER A 68 13.78 -17.84 6.40
N SER A 69 13.64 -17.75 5.08
CA SER A 69 14.22 -18.67 4.10
C SER A 69 14.47 -17.98 2.76
N GLY A 70 15.18 -18.66 1.86
CA GLY A 70 15.60 -18.09 0.57
C GLY A 70 16.92 -17.34 0.66
N SER A 71 17.27 -16.61 -0.39
CA SER A 71 18.53 -15.88 -0.45
C SER A 71 18.42 -14.54 -1.15
N VAL A 72 19.22 -13.58 -0.68
CA VAL A 72 19.40 -12.28 -1.31
C VAL A 72 20.87 -12.14 -1.69
N THR A 73 21.11 -11.84 -2.96
CA THR A 73 22.45 -11.60 -3.51
C THR A 73 22.51 -10.17 -4.02
N TYR A 74 23.50 -9.41 -3.56
CA TYR A 74 23.75 -8.03 -3.98
C TYR A 74 25.15 -7.91 -4.56
N LYS A 75 25.25 -7.46 -5.82
CA LYS A 75 26.48 -7.41 -6.63
C LYS A 75 27.22 -8.75 -6.70
N GLY A 76 26.47 -9.84 -6.82
CA GLY A 76 27.02 -11.20 -6.88
C GLY A 76 27.55 -11.73 -5.54
N GLN A 77 27.30 -11.05 -4.42
CA GLN A 77 27.67 -11.49 -3.07
C GLN A 77 26.43 -11.73 -2.22
N PRO A 78 26.38 -12.80 -1.40
CA PRO A 78 25.29 -13.00 -0.45
C PRO A 78 25.16 -11.81 0.50
N LEU A 79 23.95 -11.29 0.65
CA LEU A 79 23.68 -10.18 1.56
C LEU A 79 23.60 -10.71 3.00
N ARG A 80 24.50 -10.23 3.86
CA ARG A 80 24.54 -10.54 5.30
C ARG A 80 24.67 -9.24 6.08
N GLY A 81 23.55 -8.73 6.59
CA GLY A 81 23.46 -7.43 7.26
C GLY A 81 23.43 -6.23 6.29
N PRO A 82 23.57 -4.99 6.82
CA PRO A 82 23.31 -3.77 6.06
C PRO A 82 24.11 -3.63 4.76
N ALA A 83 23.41 -3.46 3.65
CA ALA A 83 23.99 -3.43 2.31
C ALA A 83 24.77 -2.14 2.04
N LYS A 84 26.09 -2.25 1.81
CA LYS A 84 26.93 -1.10 1.45
C LYS A 84 26.54 -0.54 0.07
N GLY A 85 26.31 0.77 0.01
CA GLY A 85 25.91 1.43 -1.23
C GLY A 85 24.45 1.18 -1.61
N VAL A 86 23.61 0.79 -0.65
CA VAL A 86 22.15 0.89 -0.77
C VAL A 86 21.72 2.08 0.09
N ALA A 87 20.89 2.96 -0.46
CA ALA A 87 20.26 4.04 0.29
C ALA A 87 18.75 3.89 0.24
N MET A 88 18.07 4.28 1.32
CA MET A 88 16.62 4.20 1.44
C MET A 88 16.02 5.57 1.68
N VAL A 89 14.95 5.87 0.96
CA VAL A 89 14.07 7.01 1.18
C VAL A 89 12.77 6.47 1.77
N PHE A 90 12.39 6.98 2.94
CA PHE A 90 11.24 6.49 3.70
C PHE A 90 9.98 7.32 3.40
N GLN A 91 8.82 6.71 3.61
CA GLN A 91 7.50 7.35 3.50
C GLN A 91 7.34 8.50 4.51
N THR A 92 7.65 8.23 5.79
CA THR A 92 7.86 9.32 6.75
C THR A 92 9.20 9.93 6.43
N PHE A 93 9.28 11.25 6.19
CA PHE A 93 10.51 11.95 5.78
C PHE A 93 11.77 11.53 6.57
N ALA A 94 11.57 11.07 7.82
CA ALA A 94 12.57 10.47 8.70
C ALA A 94 13.80 11.37 8.87
N LEU A 95 13.60 12.68 8.79
CA LEU A 95 14.62 13.69 9.03
C LEU A 95 14.80 13.86 10.54
N PHE A 96 16.02 14.16 10.96
CA PHE A 96 16.30 14.54 12.34
C PHE A 96 15.78 15.96 12.58
N PRO A 97 14.74 16.15 13.42
CA PRO A 97 14.05 17.44 13.55
C PRO A 97 14.90 18.52 14.24
N TRP A 98 15.93 18.11 14.99
CA TRP A 98 16.88 19.01 15.67
C TRP A 98 18.14 19.32 14.85
N LEU A 99 18.27 18.77 13.64
CA LEU A 99 19.38 19.05 12.72
C LEU A 99 18.89 19.97 11.59
N THR A 100 19.77 20.84 11.08
CA THR A 100 19.46 21.62 9.87
C THR A 100 19.42 20.74 8.62
N VAL A 101 19.00 21.28 7.48
CA VAL A 101 19.07 20.60 6.17
C VAL A 101 20.48 20.09 5.90
N LEU A 102 21.49 20.96 6.01
CA LEU A 102 22.89 20.58 5.81
C LEU A 102 23.28 19.41 6.70
N GLN A 103 22.99 19.51 8.01
CA GLN A 103 23.35 18.46 8.97
C GLN A 103 22.61 17.14 8.71
N ASN A 104 21.34 17.20 8.27
CA ASN A 104 20.59 16.01 7.86
C ASN A 104 21.24 15.29 6.68
N VAL A 105 21.70 16.04 5.67
CA VAL A 105 22.38 15.49 4.51
C VAL A 105 23.77 14.97 4.88
N GLU A 106 24.49 15.66 5.77
CA GLU A 106 25.80 15.23 6.26
C GLU A 106 25.77 13.92 7.07
N ALA A 107 24.64 13.60 7.73
CA ALA A 107 24.55 12.50 8.70
C ALA A 107 25.04 11.14 8.17
N GLY A 108 24.68 10.78 6.92
CA GLY A 108 25.11 9.53 6.31
C GLY A 108 26.63 9.46 6.07
N LEU A 109 27.22 10.57 5.63
CA LEU A 109 28.66 10.68 5.42
C LEU A 109 29.44 10.71 6.75
N GLU A 110 28.86 11.31 7.80
CA GLU A 110 29.40 11.28 9.15
C GLU A 110 29.49 9.86 9.69
N ALA A 111 28.43 9.06 9.53
CA ALA A 111 28.43 7.65 9.92
C ALA A 111 29.46 6.81 9.15
N LEU A 112 29.80 7.21 7.92
CA LEU A 112 30.86 6.58 7.11
C LEU A 112 32.28 7.11 7.45
N GLY A 113 32.41 8.03 8.41
CA GLY A 113 33.71 8.59 8.83
C GLY A 113 34.32 9.57 7.83
N VAL A 114 33.53 10.19 6.95
CA VAL A 114 34.03 11.16 5.97
C VAL A 114 34.45 12.46 6.69
N PRO A 115 35.64 13.03 6.42
CA PRO A 115 36.11 14.25 7.05
C PRO A 115 35.15 15.44 6.85
N ALA A 116 35.00 16.27 7.88
CA ALA A 116 34.00 17.34 7.92
C ALA A 116 34.02 18.30 6.70
N ALA A 117 35.21 18.70 6.23
CA ALA A 117 35.33 19.60 5.08
C ALA A 117 34.79 18.97 3.78
N GLU A 118 35.11 17.70 3.55
CA GLU A 118 34.65 16.95 2.38
C GLU A 118 33.16 16.62 2.50
N ARG A 119 32.71 16.28 3.70
CA ARG A 119 31.32 16.02 4.01
C ARG A 119 30.44 17.22 3.70
N ARG A 120 30.83 18.41 4.17
CA ARG A 120 30.13 19.67 3.89
C ARG A 120 30.08 19.97 2.39
N LYS A 121 31.20 19.81 1.69
CA LYS A 121 31.26 20.04 0.24
C LYS A 121 30.28 19.14 -0.52
N ARG A 122 30.25 17.84 -0.21
CA ARG A 122 29.33 16.89 -0.85
C ARG A 122 27.88 17.17 -0.50
N ALA A 123 27.60 17.49 0.76
CA ALA A 123 26.24 17.80 1.20
C ALA A 123 25.68 19.04 0.50
N LEU A 124 26.48 20.10 0.34
CA LEU A 124 26.08 21.29 -0.42
C LEU A 124 25.78 20.95 -1.88
N ALA A 125 26.65 20.19 -2.56
CA ALA A 125 26.41 19.77 -3.93
C ALA A 125 25.14 18.89 -4.08
N ALA A 126 24.84 18.05 -3.09
CA ALA A 126 23.62 17.25 -3.09
C ALA A 126 22.36 18.08 -2.83
N ILE A 127 22.46 19.18 -2.06
CA ILE A 127 21.36 20.13 -1.80
C ILE A 127 21.05 20.97 -3.05
N ASP A 128 22.09 21.40 -3.78
CA ASP A 128 21.98 22.09 -5.06
C ASP A 128 21.32 21.19 -6.13
N LEU A 129 21.77 19.93 -6.23
CA LEU A 129 21.21 18.95 -7.19
C LEU A 129 19.69 18.76 -7.07
N ILE A 130 19.14 18.89 -5.87
CA ILE A 130 17.71 18.73 -5.58
C ILE A 130 16.96 20.08 -5.49
N GLY A 131 17.65 21.20 -5.78
CA GLY A 131 17.07 22.54 -5.90
C GLY A 131 16.69 23.19 -4.56
N LEU A 132 17.47 22.98 -3.51
CA LEU A 132 17.25 23.58 -2.18
C LEU A 132 18.36 24.55 -1.75
N ASP A 133 19.04 25.19 -2.70
CA ASP A 133 20.01 26.26 -2.41
C ASP A 133 19.39 27.37 -1.56
N GLY A 134 20.12 27.81 -0.54
CA GLY A 134 19.68 28.82 0.41
C GLY A 134 18.86 28.28 1.60
N PHE A 135 18.54 26.98 1.63
CA PHE A 135 17.83 26.34 2.75
C PHE A 135 18.75 25.50 3.65
N GLU A 136 20.07 25.57 3.49
CA GLU A 136 21.05 24.71 4.16
C GLU A 136 20.98 24.79 5.70
N ASN A 137 20.63 25.98 6.20
CA ASN A 137 20.54 26.27 7.63
C ASN A 137 19.12 26.14 8.20
N ALA A 138 18.12 25.88 7.36
CA ALA A 138 16.74 25.68 7.80
C ALA A 138 16.60 24.37 8.57
N TYR A 139 15.68 24.33 9.53
CA TYR A 139 15.25 23.12 10.22
C TYR A 139 14.07 22.46 9.50
N PRO A 140 13.86 21.14 9.61
CA PRO A 140 12.76 20.43 8.94
C PRO A 140 11.36 21.03 9.18
N ARG A 141 11.13 21.63 10.35
CA ARG A 141 9.87 22.31 10.69
C ARG A 141 9.60 23.59 9.90
N GLU A 142 10.62 24.16 9.28
CA GLU A 142 10.57 25.39 8.48
C GLU A 142 10.35 25.10 6.99
N LEU A 143 10.30 23.82 6.61
CA LEU A 143 10.19 23.35 5.24
C LEU A 143 8.77 22.86 4.92
N SER A 144 8.35 22.97 3.66
CA SER A 144 7.14 22.30 3.18
C SER A 144 7.34 20.77 3.09
N GLY A 145 6.26 20.00 2.90
CA GLY A 145 6.35 18.54 2.71
C GLY A 145 7.28 18.15 1.57
N GLY A 146 7.10 18.76 0.40
CA GLY A 146 7.96 18.50 -0.77
C GLY A 146 9.42 18.85 -0.53
N MET A 147 9.69 19.95 0.17
CA MET A 147 11.06 20.33 0.55
C MET A 147 11.68 19.31 1.51
N ARG A 148 10.94 18.83 2.53
CA ARG A 148 11.43 17.76 3.41
C ARG A 148 11.76 16.48 2.63
N GLN A 149 10.94 16.13 1.64
CA GLN A 149 11.21 14.96 0.81
C GLN A 149 12.46 15.14 -0.05
N ARG A 150 12.66 16.32 -0.65
CA ARG A 150 13.91 16.68 -1.36
C ARG A 150 15.14 16.55 -0.46
N VAL A 151 15.07 16.96 0.81
CA VAL A 151 16.15 16.73 1.79
C VAL A 151 16.39 15.24 2.01
N GLY A 152 15.33 14.42 2.06
CA GLY A 152 15.41 12.97 2.10
C GLY A 152 16.18 12.39 0.91
N PHE A 153 15.90 12.87 -0.31
CA PHE A 153 16.65 12.51 -1.52
C PHE A 153 18.10 12.95 -1.44
N ALA A 154 18.37 14.20 -1.05
CA ALA A 154 19.73 14.71 -0.88
C ALA A 154 20.56 13.80 0.04
N ARG A 155 19.98 13.45 1.20
CA ARG A 155 20.60 12.56 2.20
C ARG A 155 20.86 11.15 1.65
N ALA A 156 19.97 10.63 0.81
CA ALA A 156 20.16 9.33 0.18
C ALA A 156 21.23 9.36 -0.92
N LEU A 157 21.25 10.42 -1.75
CA LEU A 157 22.12 10.54 -2.91
C LEU A 157 23.57 10.91 -2.54
N VAL A 158 23.78 11.68 -1.47
CA VAL A 158 25.10 12.18 -1.08
C VAL A 158 26.13 11.09 -0.78
N VAL A 159 25.67 9.89 -0.41
CA VAL A 159 26.54 8.72 -0.16
C VAL A 159 26.90 7.94 -1.44
N ASN A 160 26.50 8.43 -2.62
CA ASN A 160 26.69 7.80 -3.93
C ASN A 160 26.24 6.32 -3.95
N PRO A 161 24.96 6.03 -3.63
CA PRO A 161 24.48 4.66 -3.55
C PRO A 161 24.44 4.02 -4.94
N THR A 162 24.68 2.73 -5.03
CA THR A 162 24.43 1.96 -6.26
C THR A 162 22.94 1.73 -6.47
N LEU A 163 22.21 1.41 -5.40
CA LEU A 163 20.79 1.13 -5.44
C LEU A 163 20.05 2.11 -4.53
N LEU A 164 19.06 2.79 -5.09
CA LEU A 164 18.14 3.64 -4.34
C LEU A 164 16.83 2.90 -4.12
N LEU A 165 16.49 2.65 -2.86
CA LEU A 165 15.19 2.12 -2.47
C LEU A 165 14.29 3.27 -2.04
N MET A 166 13.05 3.27 -2.48
CA MET A 166 12.08 4.30 -2.10
C MET A 166 10.80 3.64 -1.62
N ASP A 167 10.42 3.90 -0.37
CA ASP A 167 9.21 3.37 0.26
C ASP A 167 8.13 4.45 0.23
N GLU A 168 7.21 4.37 -0.74
CA GLU A 168 6.14 5.35 -0.99
C GLU A 168 6.61 6.81 -0.89
N PRO A 169 7.63 7.20 -1.68
CA PRO A 169 8.30 8.50 -1.52
C PRO A 169 7.41 9.72 -1.83
N PHE A 170 6.19 9.52 -2.35
CA PHE A 170 5.31 10.59 -2.79
C PHE A 170 3.95 10.59 -2.09
N SER A 171 3.61 9.58 -1.27
CA SER A 171 2.26 9.41 -0.72
C SER A 171 1.87 10.45 0.34
N ALA A 172 2.84 11.00 1.06
CA ALA A 172 2.62 12.02 2.10
C ALA A 172 2.53 13.47 1.55
N LEU A 173 2.49 13.65 0.22
CA LEU A 173 2.52 14.95 -0.44
C LEU A 173 1.19 15.25 -1.12
N ASP A 174 0.83 16.54 -1.23
CA ASP A 174 -0.29 16.93 -2.09
C ASP A 174 0.00 16.61 -3.55
N VAL A 175 -1.06 16.43 -4.33
CA VAL A 175 -1.01 15.93 -5.72
C VAL A 175 -0.03 16.71 -6.61
N LEU A 176 -0.06 18.05 -6.54
CA LEU A 176 0.79 18.89 -7.38
C LEU A 176 2.26 18.82 -6.94
N THR A 177 2.52 18.83 -5.63
CA THR A 177 3.88 18.68 -5.10
C THR A 177 4.46 17.31 -5.44
N ALA A 178 3.68 16.24 -5.31
CA ALA A 178 4.08 14.88 -5.68
C ALA A 178 4.41 14.77 -7.17
N GLU A 179 3.57 15.34 -8.04
CA GLU A 179 3.78 15.36 -9.48
C GLU A 179 5.06 16.09 -9.90
N ASN A 180 5.29 17.29 -9.37
CA ASN A 180 6.52 18.05 -9.63
C ASN A 180 7.75 17.27 -9.16
N LEU A 181 7.69 16.71 -7.96
CA LEU A 181 8.82 15.99 -7.38
C LEU A 181 9.17 14.70 -8.15
N ARG A 182 8.16 13.98 -8.65
CA ARG A 182 8.34 12.81 -9.53
C ARG A 182 9.00 13.20 -10.84
N THR A 183 8.55 14.29 -11.44
CA THR A 183 9.09 14.80 -12.71
C THR A 183 10.56 15.18 -12.54
N ASP A 184 10.89 15.94 -11.50
CA ASP A 184 12.27 16.31 -11.18
C ASP A 184 13.17 15.07 -10.97
N LEU A 185 12.70 14.08 -10.22
CA LEU A 185 13.46 12.84 -10.00
C LEU A 185 13.72 12.09 -11.31
N LEU A 186 12.71 11.99 -12.18
CA LEU A 186 12.85 11.35 -13.49
C LEU A 186 13.78 12.13 -14.41
N ASP A 187 13.74 13.46 -14.39
CA ASP A 187 14.67 14.29 -15.16
C ASP A 187 16.12 14.06 -14.70
N LEU A 188 16.38 14.07 -13.39
CA LEU A 188 17.71 13.77 -12.85
C LEU A 188 18.18 12.35 -13.22
N TRP A 189 17.28 11.37 -13.25
CA TRP A 189 17.57 9.98 -13.61
C TRP A 189 17.92 9.85 -15.09
N THR A 190 17.04 10.35 -15.96
CA THR A 190 17.14 10.19 -17.42
C THR A 190 18.32 10.95 -18.01
N HIS A 191 18.72 12.08 -17.40
CA HIS A 191 19.92 12.82 -17.79
C HIS A 191 21.22 12.25 -17.19
N GLY A 192 21.14 11.18 -16.39
CA GLY A 192 22.31 10.54 -15.77
C GLY A 192 23.01 11.42 -14.74
N GLN A 193 22.29 12.38 -14.13
CA GLN A 193 22.84 13.33 -13.17
C GLN A 193 22.90 12.76 -11.75
N MET A 194 22.12 11.72 -11.47
CA MET A 194 22.14 11.06 -10.17
C MET A 194 23.28 10.02 -10.08
N PRO A 195 24.01 9.95 -8.95
CA PRO A 195 25.10 9.01 -8.75
C PRO A 195 24.60 7.59 -8.38
N ILE A 196 23.60 7.08 -9.10
CA ILE A 196 22.92 5.80 -8.84
C ILE A 196 22.91 4.89 -10.06
N LYS A 197 22.72 3.58 -9.84
CA LYS A 197 22.72 2.57 -10.91
C LYS A 197 21.36 1.92 -11.16
N SER A 198 20.49 1.87 -10.14
CA SER A 198 19.11 1.37 -10.26
C SER A 198 18.25 1.95 -9.14
N ILE A 199 16.94 1.95 -9.38
CA ILE A 199 15.92 2.39 -8.43
C ILE A 199 14.91 1.25 -8.23
N LEU A 200 14.59 0.93 -6.98
CA LEU A 200 13.41 0.14 -6.64
C LEU A 200 12.44 1.05 -5.86
N ILE A 201 11.28 1.32 -6.45
CA ILE A 201 10.23 2.15 -5.85
C ILE A 201 9.08 1.26 -5.40
N VAL A 202 8.64 1.42 -4.17
CA VAL A 202 7.39 0.86 -3.64
C VAL A 202 6.31 1.93 -3.78
N THR A 203 5.17 1.54 -4.35
CA THR A 203 4.01 2.42 -4.46
C THR A 203 2.72 1.62 -4.43
N HIS A 204 1.63 2.27 -4.04
CA HIS A 204 0.27 1.77 -4.24
C HIS A 204 -0.43 2.46 -5.43
N ASN A 205 0.16 3.49 -6.02
CA ASN A 205 -0.42 4.22 -7.14
C ASN A 205 -0.01 3.57 -8.49
N ILE A 206 -1.00 3.07 -9.24
CA ILE A 206 -0.77 2.40 -10.54
C ILE A 206 -0.25 3.38 -11.59
N GLU A 207 -0.86 4.57 -11.69
CA GLU A 207 -0.44 5.57 -12.69
C GLU A 207 1.01 6.01 -12.42
N GLU A 208 1.41 6.16 -11.17
CA GLU A 208 2.79 6.43 -10.77
C GLU A 208 3.74 5.31 -11.20
N ALA A 209 3.39 4.05 -10.93
CA ALA A 209 4.20 2.92 -11.33
C ALA A 209 4.42 2.88 -12.85
N VAL A 210 3.36 3.07 -13.64
CA VAL A 210 3.43 3.13 -15.11
C VAL A 210 4.16 4.38 -15.60
N PHE A 211 4.08 5.50 -14.87
CA PHE A 211 4.78 6.73 -15.22
C PHE A 211 6.28 6.64 -14.98
N MET A 212 6.73 6.00 -13.89
CA MET A 212 8.13 6.03 -13.48
C MET A 212 8.94 4.78 -13.88
N CYS A 213 8.33 3.59 -13.84
CA CYS A 213 9.10 2.34 -13.80
C CYS A 213 9.28 1.72 -15.19
N ASP A 214 10.40 1.06 -15.44
CA ASP A 214 10.63 0.25 -16.64
C ASP A 214 9.98 -1.14 -16.52
N ARG A 215 9.88 -1.65 -15.29
CA ARG A 215 9.17 -2.89 -14.93
C ARG A 215 8.36 -2.70 -13.66
N ILE A 216 7.22 -3.36 -13.56
CA ILE A 216 6.31 -3.33 -12.42
C ILE A 216 6.09 -4.76 -11.95
N LEU A 217 6.34 -5.01 -10.67
CA LEU A 217 6.11 -6.27 -9.99
C LEU A 217 4.89 -6.11 -9.09
N VAL A 218 3.84 -6.88 -9.36
CA VAL A 218 2.59 -6.85 -8.60
C VAL A 218 2.67 -7.87 -7.46
N LEU A 219 2.51 -7.40 -6.23
CA LEU A 219 2.48 -8.21 -5.01
C LEU A 219 1.05 -8.52 -4.58
N SER A 220 0.78 -9.80 -4.30
CA SER A 220 -0.41 -10.23 -3.56
C SER A 220 -0.34 -9.79 -2.11
N SER A 221 -1.48 -9.75 -1.42
CA SER A 221 -1.54 -9.62 0.04
C SER A 221 -1.82 -10.97 0.69
N ASN A 222 -1.24 -11.19 1.88
CA ASN A 222 -1.53 -12.29 2.80
C ASN A 222 -1.46 -13.71 2.20
N PRO A 223 -0.24 -14.25 1.92
CA PRO A 223 1.07 -13.63 2.05
C PRO A 223 1.50 -12.84 0.79
N GLY A 224 2.53 -12.01 0.95
CA GLY A 224 3.19 -11.29 -0.14
C GLY A 224 3.91 -12.22 -1.12
N ARG A 225 3.43 -12.30 -2.36
CA ARG A 225 4.07 -13.03 -3.47
C ARG A 225 4.08 -12.16 -4.72
N VAL A 226 5.11 -12.30 -5.56
CA VAL A 226 5.09 -11.67 -6.90
C VAL A 226 4.13 -12.48 -7.78
N VAL A 227 2.96 -11.90 -8.05
CA VAL A 227 1.92 -12.54 -8.86
C VAL A 227 2.20 -12.36 -10.34
N THR A 228 2.77 -11.21 -10.70
CA THR A 228 2.94 -10.83 -12.09
C THR A 228 4.05 -9.80 -12.21
N GLU A 229 4.82 -9.93 -13.29
CA GLU A 229 5.75 -8.92 -13.78
C GLU A 229 5.22 -8.30 -15.07
N ILE A 230 5.27 -6.97 -15.15
CA ILE A 230 4.76 -6.18 -16.28
C ILE A 230 5.88 -5.27 -16.75
N LYS A 231 6.28 -5.42 -18.01
CA LYS A 231 7.24 -4.51 -18.64
C LYS A 231 6.52 -3.29 -19.16
N VAL A 232 7.00 -2.10 -18.85
CA VAL A 232 6.46 -0.85 -19.40
C VAL A 232 7.12 -0.60 -20.76
N PRO A 233 6.36 -0.60 -21.88
CA PRO A 233 6.93 -0.58 -23.22
C PRO A 233 7.30 0.84 -23.71
N PHE A 234 7.22 1.85 -22.84
CA PHE A 234 7.38 3.25 -23.18
C PHE A 234 8.70 3.81 -22.64
N ALA A 235 9.45 4.53 -23.48
CA ALA A 235 10.61 5.29 -23.05
C ALA A 235 10.19 6.59 -22.34
N HIS A 236 11.07 7.12 -21.49
CA HIS A 236 10.92 8.45 -20.92
C HIS A 236 11.27 9.55 -21.93
N PRO A 237 10.62 10.74 -21.90
CA PRO A 237 9.50 11.10 -21.03
C PRO A 237 8.17 10.49 -21.50
N ARG A 238 7.33 10.06 -20.55
CA ARG A 238 6.04 9.41 -20.82
C ARG A 238 4.88 10.40 -20.79
N ASN A 239 3.89 10.19 -21.66
CA ASN A 239 2.68 11.01 -21.71
C ASN A 239 1.48 10.25 -21.12
N ARG A 240 0.93 10.74 -20.00
CA ARG A 240 -0.24 10.12 -19.34
C ARG A 240 -1.53 10.20 -20.17
N LEU A 241 -1.57 11.08 -21.16
CA LEU A 241 -2.70 11.23 -22.07
C LEU A 241 -2.63 10.26 -23.26
N ASP A 242 -1.52 9.53 -23.43
CA ASP A 242 -1.39 8.53 -24.48
C ASP A 242 -2.39 7.38 -24.24
N PRO A 243 -3.23 7.02 -25.22
CA PRO A 243 -4.13 5.86 -25.09
C PRO A 243 -3.41 4.57 -24.69
N ALA A 244 -2.19 4.35 -25.18
CA ALA A 244 -1.41 3.15 -24.82
C ALA A 244 -1.00 3.14 -23.35
N PHE A 245 -0.68 4.32 -22.78
CA PHE A 245 -0.41 4.46 -21.35
C PHE A 245 -1.65 4.08 -20.53
N ARG A 246 -2.82 4.60 -20.92
CA ARG A 246 -4.09 4.32 -20.23
C ARG A 246 -4.46 2.85 -20.29
N SER A 247 -4.37 2.22 -21.47
CA SER A 247 -4.63 0.79 -21.60
C SER A 247 -3.73 -0.07 -20.70
N LEU A 248 -2.48 0.32 -20.47
CA LEU A 248 -1.59 -0.39 -19.54
C LEU A 248 -2.02 -0.21 -18.08
N VAL A 249 -2.48 0.98 -17.70
CA VAL A 249 -3.07 1.23 -16.37
C VAL A 249 -4.31 0.35 -16.18
N ASP A 250 -5.22 0.34 -17.14
CA ASP A 250 -6.46 -0.45 -17.11
C ASP A 250 -6.15 -1.95 -17.01
N GLU A 251 -5.15 -2.43 -17.75
CA GLU A 251 -4.66 -3.81 -17.67
C GLU A 251 -4.15 -4.16 -16.27
N ILE A 252 -3.41 -3.27 -15.61
CA ILE A 252 -2.92 -3.48 -14.24
C ILE A 252 -4.09 -3.53 -13.25
N TYR A 253 -5.05 -2.62 -13.36
CA TYR A 253 -6.28 -2.63 -12.56
C TYR A 253 -7.04 -3.95 -12.71
N ALA A 254 -7.21 -4.43 -13.95
CA ALA A 254 -7.85 -5.71 -14.22
C ALA A 254 -7.09 -6.87 -13.58
N ARG A 255 -5.75 -6.92 -13.70
CA ARG A 255 -4.93 -7.97 -13.08
C ARG A 255 -4.97 -7.96 -11.55
N MET A 256 -5.08 -6.80 -10.92
CA MET A 256 -5.14 -6.70 -9.45
C MET A 256 -6.54 -6.94 -8.86
N THR A 257 -7.59 -6.79 -9.67
CA THR A 257 -8.99 -7.09 -9.28
C THR A 257 -9.39 -8.52 -9.62
N THR A 258 -8.75 -9.11 -10.63
CA THR A 258 -8.92 -10.53 -10.95
C THR A 258 -8.22 -11.35 -9.87
N ARG A 259 -8.98 -11.86 -8.89
CA ARG A 259 -8.49 -12.96 -8.04
C ARG A 259 -8.02 -14.08 -8.97
N PRO A 260 -6.90 -14.77 -8.68
CA PRO A 260 -6.51 -15.95 -9.44
C PRO A 260 -7.72 -16.87 -9.55
N SER A 261 -8.21 -17.05 -10.77
CA SER A 261 -9.37 -17.86 -11.07
C SER A 261 -8.98 -19.33 -10.97
N ASP A 262 -8.73 -19.77 -9.75
CA ASP A 262 -8.39 -21.16 -9.45
C ASP A 262 -9.67 -22.00 -9.39
N GLY A 263 -10.60 -21.81 -10.35
CA GLY A 263 -11.83 -22.60 -10.54
C GLY A 263 -12.74 -22.74 -9.30
N SER A 264 -12.42 -22.11 -8.19
CA SER A 264 -13.09 -22.27 -6.92
C SER A 264 -14.29 -21.34 -6.88
N PRO A 265 -15.48 -21.82 -6.48
CA PRO A 265 -16.65 -20.95 -6.30
C PRO A 265 -16.29 -19.77 -5.38
N LYS A 266 -17.00 -18.63 -5.52
CA LYS A 266 -16.90 -17.46 -4.62
C LYS A 266 -16.87 -17.99 -3.17
N LYS A 267 -15.68 -18.15 -2.58
CA LYS A 267 -15.55 -18.66 -1.22
C LYS A 267 -16.10 -17.55 -0.33
N GLY A 268 -17.23 -17.82 0.35
CA GLY A 268 -17.80 -16.88 1.30
C GLY A 268 -16.79 -16.58 2.40
N LEU A 269 -16.98 -15.45 3.08
CA LEU A 269 -16.19 -15.14 4.28
C LEU A 269 -16.40 -16.25 5.32
N GLU A 270 -15.33 -16.63 6.00
CA GLU A 270 -15.33 -17.55 7.14
C GLU A 270 -15.12 -16.73 8.44
N LEU A 271 -15.37 -17.31 9.61
CA LEU A 271 -15.26 -16.59 10.90
C LEU A 271 -13.87 -15.95 11.10
N GLY A 272 -12.82 -16.67 10.73
CA GLY A 272 -11.43 -16.22 10.80
C GLY A 272 -10.93 -15.50 9.55
N SER A 273 -11.80 -15.03 8.66
CA SER A 273 -11.37 -14.21 7.53
C SER A 273 -11.00 -12.81 8.02
N PRO A 274 -9.81 -12.28 7.70
CA PRO A 274 -9.43 -10.93 8.10
C PRO A 274 -10.32 -9.90 7.39
N MET A 275 -10.82 -8.92 8.13
CA MET A 275 -11.66 -7.85 7.59
C MET A 275 -10.82 -6.58 7.40
N PRO A 276 -10.86 -5.95 6.21
CA PRO A 276 -10.20 -4.66 6.04
C PRO A 276 -10.94 -3.57 6.84
N PRO A 277 -10.22 -2.59 7.43
CA PRO A 277 -10.82 -1.52 8.22
C PRO A 277 -11.47 -0.46 7.32
N VAL A 278 -12.53 -0.85 6.61
CA VAL A 278 -13.22 0.02 5.64
C VAL A 278 -14.28 0.86 6.36
N PRO A 279 -14.22 2.19 6.30
CA PRO A 279 -15.26 3.04 6.86
C PRO A 279 -16.61 2.89 6.15
N THR A 280 -17.72 2.91 6.89
CA THR A 280 -19.07 2.76 6.31
C THR A 280 -19.48 3.93 5.42
N ASN A 281 -19.03 5.15 5.74
CA ASN A 281 -19.22 6.32 4.89
C ASN A 281 -18.51 6.20 3.55
N LEU A 282 -17.36 5.52 3.49
CA LEU A 282 -16.64 5.29 2.23
C LEU A 282 -17.37 4.26 1.36
N MET A 283 -17.90 3.18 1.96
CA MET A 283 -18.78 2.22 1.27
C MET A 283 -20.04 2.89 0.72
N ALA A 284 -20.75 3.65 1.56
CA ALA A 284 -21.97 4.36 1.17
C ALA A 284 -21.68 5.41 0.08
N GLY A 285 -20.61 6.20 0.25
CA GLY A 285 -20.17 7.20 -0.73
C GLY A 285 -19.80 6.59 -2.07
N LEU A 286 -19.15 5.40 -2.10
CA LEU A 286 -18.85 4.70 -3.35
C LEU A 286 -20.11 4.18 -4.04
N ILE A 287 -21.08 3.64 -3.29
CA ILE A 287 -22.38 3.22 -3.84
C ILE A 287 -23.11 4.42 -4.45
N GLU A 288 -23.17 5.53 -3.74
CA GLU A 288 -23.81 6.78 -4.21
C GLU A 288 -23.12 7.33 -5.45
N ALA A 289 -21.79 7.42 -5.44
CA ALA A 289 -21.00 7.88 -6.57
C ALA A 289 -21.27 7.01 -7.81
N LEU A 290 -21.28 5.68 -7.64
CA LEU A 290 -21.60 4.76 -8.73
C LEU A 290 -23.02 4.93 -9.26
N ALA A 291 -24.00 5.17 -8.39
CA ALA A 291 -25.40 5.34 -8.81
C ALA A 291 -25.65 6.67 -9.53
N ALA A 292 -24.90 7.72 -9.18
CA ALA A 292 -25.03 9.05 -9.75
C ALA A 292 -24.50 9.15 -11.19
N ASP A 293 -24.84 10.26 -11.87
CA ASP A 293 -24.19 10.67 -13.11
C ASP A 293 -22.67 10.87 -12.88
N PRO A 294 -21.79 10.43 -13.80
CA PRO A 294 -22.07 9.84 -15.12
C PRO A 294 -22.14 8.30 -15.14
N TYR A 295 -22.04 7.63 -13.99
CA TYR A 295 -21.76 6.19 -13.92
C TYR A 295 -23.02 5.31 -14.00
N HIS A 296 -24.19 5.78 -13.54
CA HIS A 296 -25.48 5.06 -13.68
C HIS A 296 -25.44 3.57 -13.23
N GLY A 297 -24.67 3.28 -12.20
CA GLY A 297 -24.49 1.97 -11.59
C GLY A 297 -23.37 1.12 -12.17
N LYS A 298 -22.54 1.64 -13.09
CA LYS A 298 -21.36 0.96 -13.61
C LYS A 298 -20.22 1.96 -13.87
N ALA A 299 -19.01 1.65 -13.39
CA ALA A 299 -17.82 2.44 -13.71
C ALA A 299 -16.61 1.55 -14.00
N ASP A 300 -15.72 2.07 -14.85
CA ASP A 300 -14.34 1.61 -14.95
C ASP A 300 -13.60 2.03 -13.66
N MET A 301 -12.92 1.09 -13.00
CA MET A 301 -12.24 1.36 -11.72
C MET A 301 -11.12 2.38 -11.85
N PRO A 302 -10.23 2.36 -12.86
CA PRO A 302 -9.26 3.43 -13.08
C PRO A 302 -9.89 4.82 -13.20
N GLU A 303 -10.98 4.96 -13.96
CA GLU A 303 -11.72 6.22 -14.08
C GLU A 303 -12.31 6.66 -12.73
N LEU A 304 -12.97 5.73 -12.04
CA LEU A 304 -13.58 5.98 -10.74
C LEU A 304 -12.55 6.41 -9.70
N ALA A 305 -11.43 5.69 -9.61
CA ALA A 305 -10.28 6.00 -8.74
C ALA A 305 -9.81 7.44 -8.95
N ARG A 306 -9.60 7.84 -10.22
CA ARG A 306 -9.17 9.20 -10.56
C ARG A 306 -10.21 10.24 -10.19
N SER A 307 -11.49 9.97 -10.45
CA SER A 307 -12.58 10.91 -10.18
C SER A 307 -12.76 11.17 -8.68
N LEU A 308 -12.56 10.14 -7.87
CA LEU A 308 -12.69 10.19 -6.41
C LEU A 308 -11.35 10.46 -5.71
N GLN A 309 -10.25 10.56 -6.46
CA GLN A 309 -8.88 10.68 -5.95
C GLN A 309 -8.53 9.55 -4.95
N LEU A 310 -9.02 8.34 -5.22
CA LEU A 310 -8.76 7.17 -4.39
C LEU A 310 -7.58 6.38 -4.94
N GLU A 311 -6.74 5.91 -4.02
CA GLU A 311 -5.65 5.01 -4.33
C GLU A 311 -6.08 3.54 -4.27
N VAL A 312 -5.20 2.63 -4.71
CA VAL A 312 -5.52 1.18 -4.78
C VAL A 312 -5.83 0.58 -3.41
N ASP A 313 -5.10 1.00 -2.38
CA ASP A 313 -5.28 0.55 -1.00
C ASP A 313 -6.53 1.11 -0.34
N GLU A 314 -7.14 2.16 -0.89
CA GLU A 314 -8.45 2.68 -0.46
C GLU A 314 -9.58 2.04 -1.28
N LEU A 315 -9.47 2.05 -2.60
CA LEU A 315 -10.56 1.64 -3.50
C LEU A 315 -10.81 0.13 -3.47
N PHE A 316 -9.76 -0.70 -3.52
CA PHE A 316 -9.96 -2.14 -3.65
C PHE A 316 -10.55 -2.79 -2.41
N PRO A 317 -10.15 -2.45 -1.17
CA PRO A 317 -10.82 -2.97 0.01
C PRO A 317 -12.30 -2.60 0.07
N VAL A 318 -12.66 -1.37 -0.32
CA VAL A 318 -14.07 -0.94 -0.37
C VAL A 318 -14.83 -1.75 -1.40
N ALA A 319 -14.30 -1.87 -2.63
CA ALA A 319 -14.93 -2.63 -3.70
C ALA A 319 -15.09 -4.11 -3.34
N GLU A 320 -14.09 -4.71 -2.69
CA GLU A 320 -14.13 -6.08 -2.19
C GLU A 320 -15.20 -6.25 -1.11
N MET A 321 -15.30 -5.33 -0.16
CA MET A 321 -16.35 -5.37 0.86
C MET A 321 -17.75 -5.17 0.29
N LEU A 322 -17.94 -4.25 -0.66
CA LEU A 322 -19.22 -4.10 -1.36
C LEU A 322 -19.60 -5.38 -2.12
N GLN A 323 -18.61 -6.10 -2.66
CA GLN A 323 -18.85 -7.38 -3.31
C GLN A 323 -19.23 -8.48 -2.32
N HIS A 324 -18.54 -8.59 -1.18
CA HIS A 324 -18.87 -9.57 -0.14
C HIS A 324 -20.25 -9.31 0.45
N LEU A 325 -20.58 -8.04 0.71
CA LEU A 325 -21.91 -7.62 1.16
C LEU A 325 -22.97 -7.71 0.05
N GLY A 326 -22.60 -8.00 -1.20
CA GLY A 326 -23.56 -8.17 -2.30
C GLY A 326 -24.18 -6.87 -2.83
N PHE A 327 -23.59 -5.70 -2.53
CA PHE A 327 -24.00 -4.39 -3.08
C PHE A 327 -23.37 -4.08 -4.44
N ALA A 328 -22.24 -4.69 -4.76
CA ALA A 328 -21.57 -4.54 -6.05
C ALA A 328 -20.98 -5.85 -6.55
N GLU A 329 -20.58 -5.90 -7.82
CA GLU A 329 -19.71 -6.94 -8.37
C GLU A 329 -18.53 -6.29 -9.07
N VAL A 330 -17.35 -6.89 -8.94
CA VAL A 330 -16.11 -6.44 -9.60
C VAL A 330 -15.73 -7.45 -10.67
N HIS A 331 -15.59 -6.99 -11.92
CA HIS A 331 -15.29 -7.84 -13.07
C HIS A 331 -14.22 -7.18 -13.94
N SER A 332 -13.02 -7.78 -14.01
CA SER A 332 -11.97 -7.39 -14.97
C SER A 332 -11.66 -5.88 -14.99
N GLY A 333 -11.59 -5.23 -13.82
CA GLY A 333 -11.35 -3.78 -13.72
C GLY A 333 -12.60 -2.90 -13.71
N ASP A 334 -13.80 -3.45 -13.94
CA ASP A 334 -15.07 -2.75 -13.78
C ASP A 334 -15.69 -3.01 -12.39
N ILE A 335 -16.44 -2.05 -11.87
CA ILE A 335 -17.36 -2.24 -10.74
C ILE A 335 -18.81 -1.93 -11.15
N VAL A 336 -19.74 -2.79 -10.76
CA VAL A 336 -21.16 -2.71 -11.13
C VAL A 336 -22.03 -2.87 -9.90
N LEU A 337 -22.99 -1.95 -9.69
CA LEU A 337 -23.98 -2.07 -8.61
C LEU A 337 -24.95 -3.21 -8.89
N THR A 338 -25.17 -4.05 -7.88
CA THR A 338 -26.23 -5.06 -7.86
C THR A 338 -27.59 -4.39 -7.64
N ALA A 339 -28.68 -5.17 -7.72
CA ALA A 339 -30.01 -4.65 -7.39
C ALA A 339 -30.08 -4.11 -5.95
N PRO A 340 -29.58 -4.82 -4.91
CA PRO A 340 -29.46 -4.25 -3.57
C PRO A 340 -28.64 -2.95 -3.52
N GLY A 341 -27.52 -2.86 -4.24
CA GLY A 341 -26.70 -1.63 -4.26
C GLY A 341 -27.44 -0.42 -4.85
N ARG A 342 -28.21 -0.63 -5.91
CA ARG A 342 -29.05 0.44 -6.51
C ARG A 342 -30.15 0.88 -5.56
N ILE A 343 -30.84 -0.09 -4.95
CA ILE A 343 -31.88 0.19 -3.96
C ILE A 343 -31.28 0.97 -2.78
N PHE A 344 -30.13 0.56 -2.27
CA PHE A 344 -29.42 1.27 -1.21
C PHE A 344 -29.17 2.75 -1.58
N ALA A 345 -28.72 3.03 -2.80
CA ALA A 345 -28.46 4.39 -3.26
C ALA A 345 -29.71 5.28 -3.28
N GLU A 346 -30.86 4.72 -3.63
CA GLU A 346 -32.13 5.46 -3.81
C GLU A 346 -32.88 5.75 -2.49
N HIS A 347 -32.60 5.00 -1.43
CA HIS A 347 -33.38 5.05 -0.19
C HIS A 347 -32.85 6.07 0.84
N GLY A 348 -33.73 6.43 1.79
CA GLY A 348 -33.40 7.26 2.93
C GLY A 348 -32.49 6.58 3.95
N THR A 349 -32.00 7.35 4.92
CA THR A 349 -30.98 6.91 5.89
C THR A 349 -31.40 5.67 6.68
N GLN A 350 -32.67 5.55 7.08
CA GLN A 350 -33.12 4.45 7.94
C GLN A 350 -33.23 3.12 7.16
N GLU A 351 -33.77 3.19 5.95
CA GLU A 351 -33.90 2.02 5.07
C GLU A 351 -32.53 1.50 4.63
N ARG A 352 -31.56 2.39 4.39
CA ARG A 352 -30.16 2.02 4.13
C ARG A 352 -29.53 1.22 5.26
N LYS A 353 -29.72 1.67 6.51
CA LYS A 353 -29.22 0.95 7.69
C LYS A 353 -29.81 -0.45 7.79
N MET A 354 -31.13 -0.57 7.58
CA MET A 354 -31.82 -1.86 7.63
C MET A 354 -31.31 -2.84 6.56
N GLN A 355 -31.12 -2.37 5.32
CA GLN A 355 -30.55 -3.19 4.24
C GLN A 355 -29.09 -3.58 4.52
N PHE A 356 -28.29 -2.63 5.00
CA PHE A 356 -26.92 -2.90 5.38
C PHE A 356 -26.84 -3.94 6.50
N ALA A 357 -27.72 -3.87 7.50
CA ALA A 357 -27.82 -4.85 8.59
C ALA A 357 -28.12 -6.27 8.08
N GLU A 358 -29.09 -6.41 7.18
CA GLU A 358 -29.45 -7.71 6.59
C GLU A 358 -28.25 -8.32 5.84
N HIS A 359 -27.64 -7.54 4.95
CA HIS A 359 -26.50 -7.98 4.16
C HIS A 359 -25.25 -8.27 5.01
N LEU A 360 -25.01 -7.47 6.07
CA LEU A 360 -23.92 -7.67 7.02
C LEU A 360 -24.07 -8.99 7.78
N LEU A 361 -25.25 -9.26 8.35
CA LEU A 361 -25.51 -10.49 9.09
C LEU A 361 -25.52 -11.73 8.18
N GLN A 362 -25.91 -11.59 6.90
CA GLN A 362 -25.88 -12.69 5.95
C GLN A 362 -24.45 -13.01 5.47
N SER A 363 -23.62 -11.99 5.28
CA SER A 363 -22.37 -12.12 4.52
C SER A 363 -21.11 -12.11 5.40
N VAL A 364 -21.18 -11.58 6.62
CA VAL A 364 -20.05 -11.48 7.56
C VAL A 364 -20.28 -12.38 8.77
N PRO A 365 -19.67 -13.59 8.83
CA PRO A 365 -19.93 -14.56 9.89
C PRO A 365 -19.65 -14.03 11.31
N LEU A 366 -18.63 -13.19 11.48
CA LEU A 366 -18.32 -12.58 12.78
C LEU A 366 -19.48 -11.68 13.28
N ALA A 367 -20.08 -10.88 12.40
CA ALA A 367 -21.23 -10.05 12.77
C ALA A 367 -22.44 -10.92 13.18
N ALA A 368 -22.72 -11.97 12.39
CA ALA A 368 -23.75 -12.94 12.72
C ALA A 368 -23.49 -13.65 14.06
N ARG A 369 -22.23 -14.01 14.32
CA ARG A 369 -21.78 -14.68 15.55
C ARG A 369 -21.96 -13.79 16.78
N ILE A 370 -21.57 -12.51 16.69
CA ILE A 370 -21.80 -11.53 17.77
C ILE A 370 -23.30 -11.44 18.05
N ARG A 371 -24.13 -11.22 17.03
CA ARG A 371 -25.59 -11.11 17.19
C ARG A 371 -26.19 -12.39 17.80
N GLN A 372 -25.76 -13.57 17.36
CA GLN A 372 -26.19 -14.85 17.91
C GLN A 372 -25.87 -14.97 19.41
N VAL A 373 -24.61 -14.69 19.80
CA VAL A 373 -24.17 -14.79 21.20
C VAL A 373 -24.95 -13.83 22.10
N LEU A 374 -25.25 -12.62 21.62
CA LEU A 374 -26.06 -11.67 22.38
C LEU A 374 -27.52 -12.15 22.51
N ASN A 375 -28.12 -12.70 21.45
CA ASN A 375 -29.48 -13.24 21.51
C ASN A 375 -29.61 -14.43 22.49
N GLU A 376 -28.60 -15.30 22.55
CA GLU A 376 -28.62 -16.51 23.41
C GLU A 376 -28.39 -16.20 24.89
N ARG A 377 -27.81 -15.05 25.22
CA ARG A 377 -27.49 -14.67 26.59
C ARG A 377 -28.68 -14.00 27.27
N PRO A 378 -29.05 -14.40 28.51
CA PRO A 378 -30.19 -13.83 29.23
C PRO A 378 -30.14 -12.31 29.45
N GLY A 379 -28.94 -11.73 29.48
CA GLY A 379 -28.73 -10.29 29.63
C GLY A 379 -28.27 -9.59 28.36
N HIS A 380 -28.30 -10.25 27.20
CA HIS A 380 -27.92 -9.63 25.91
C HIS A 380 -26.58 -8.88 25.87
N HIS A 381 -25.64 -9.29 26.72
CA HIS A 381 -24.31 -8.69 26.84
C HIS A 381 -23.19 -9.70 26.69
N ALA A 382 -22.12 -9.31 26.01
CA ALA A 382 -20.91 -10.10 25.90
C ALA A 382 -19.65 -9.23 25.91
N PRO A 383 -18.57 -9.65 26.60
CA PRO A 383 -17.31 -8.92 26.59
C PRO A 383 -16.57 -9.09 25.26
N ARG A 384 -15.83 -8.07 24.84
CA ARG A 384 -14.98 -8.05 23.65
C ARG A 384 -14.01 -9.23 23.57
N VAL A 385 -13.30 -9.46 24.68
CA VAL A 385 -12.27 -10.50 24.83
C VAL A 385 -12.75 -11.89 24.39
N ARG A 386 -14.05 -12.18 24.53
CA ARG A 386 -14.61 -13.46 24.05
C ARG A 386 -14.44 -13.64 22.54
N PHE A 387 -14.75 -12.60 21.78
CA PHE A 387 -14.73 -12.64 20.32
C PHE A 387 -13.31 -12.50 19.80
N GLU A 388 -12.46 -11.73 20.48
CA GLU A 388 -11.02 -11.67 20.20
C GLU A 388 -10.39 -13.05 20.32
N GLN A 389 -10.61 -13.75 21.45
CA GLN A 389 -10.10 -15.11 21.65
C GLN A 389 -10.61 -16.09 20.59
N GLU A 390 -11.86 -15.97 20.14
CA GLU A 390 -12.42 -16.81 19.08
C GLU A 390 -11.80 -16.48 17.71
N LEU A 391 -11.36 -15.24 17.47
CA LEU A 391 -10.64 -14.84 16.25
C LEU A 391 -9.16 -15.21 16.30
N GLU A 392 -8.52 -15.16 17.46
CA GLU A 392 -7.12 -15.54 17.69
C GLU A 392 -6.84 -17.01 17.36
N ASP A 393 -7.87 -17.86 17.35
CA ASP A 393 -7.78 -19.24 16.84
C ASP A 393 -7.44 -19.30 15.33
N PHE A 394 -7.64 -18.20 14.60
CA PHE A 394 -7.47 -18.12 13.14
C PHE A 394 -6.56 -16.97 12.67
N LEU A 395 -6.51 -15.86 13.41
CA LEU A 395 -5.86 -14.61 13.05
C LEU A 395 -4.76 -14.23 14.04
N THR A 396 -3.87 -13.34 13.63
CA THR A 396 -2.92 -12.70 14.57
C THR A 396 -3.68 -11.76 15.51
N ASP A 397 -3.15 -11.53 16.72
CA ASP A 397 -3.77 -10.59 17.68
C ASP A 397 -4.12 -9.23 17.05
N GLU A 398 -3.17 -8.61 16.33
CA GLU A 398 -3.38 -7.35 15.60
C GLU A 398 -4.47 -7.47 14.53
N SER A 399 -4.47 -8.55 13.74
CA SER A 399 -5.49 -8.75 12.70
C SER A 399 -6.86 -9.11 13.29
N ALA A 400 -6.92 -9.78 14.43
CA ALA A 400 -8.13 -10.08 15.18
C ALA A 400 -8.73 -8.79 15.75
N GLU A 401 -7.90 -7.93 16.35
CA GLU A 401 -8.28 -6.60 16.84
C GLU A 401 -8.82 -5.73 15.71
N GLU A 402 -8.08 -5.58 14.61
CA GLU A 402 -8.50 -4.82 13.43
C GLU A 402 -9.81 -5.37 12.82
N THR A 403 -9.93 -6.69 12.74
CA THR A 403 -11.12 -7.36 12.20
C THR A 403 -12.33 -7.11 13.10
N LEU A 404 -12.17 -7.21 14.41
CA LEU A 404 -13.23 -6.97 15.36
C LEU A 404 -13.65 -5.50 15.36
N ASP A 405 -12.70 -4.57 15.29
CA ASP A 405 -12.95 -3.14 15.19
C ASP A 405 -13.71 -2.77 13.91
N ALA A 406 -13.34 -3.36 12.78
CA ALA A 406 -14.07 -3.18 11.52
C ALA A 406 -15.53 -3.62 11.67
N VAL A 407 -15.76 -4.83 12.22
CA VAL A 407 -17.12 -5.36 12.44
C VAL A 407 -17.90 -4.57 13.49
N ILE A 408 -17.25 -4.06 14.54
CA ILE A 408 -17.87 -3.15 15.52
C ILE A 408 -18.38 -1.89 14.82
N ASN A 409 -17.54 -1.26 14.00
CA ASN A 409 -17.91 -0.02 13.30
C ASN A 409 -19.05 -0.25 12.30
N TRP A 410 -19.03 -1.35 11.57
CA TRP A 410 -20.12 -1.75 10.68
C TRP A 410 -21.40 -2.07 11.45
N GLY A 411 -21.29 -2.77 12.57
CA GLY A 411 -22.42 -3.16 13.40
C GLY A 411 -23.11 -1.99 14.08
N ARG A 412 -22.33 -0.99 14.52
CA ARG A 412 -22.82 0.30 15.04
C ARG A 412 -23.61 1.07 13.98
N TYR A 413 -23.06 1.17 12.76
CA TYR A 413 -23.76 1.82 11.64
C TYR A 413 -25.06 1.10 11.28
N ALA A 414 -25.03 -0.22 11.28
CA ALA A 414 -26.16 -1.08 10.95
C ALA A 414 -27.20 -1.21 12.07
N GLU A 415 -26.89 -0.71 13.27
CA GLU A 415 -27.74 -0.88 14.46
C GLU A 415 -28.07 -2.37 14.71
N ILE A 416 -27.08 -3.27 14.58
CA ILE A 416 -27.25 -4.70 14.90
C ILE A 416 -26.77 -5.05 16.31
N PHE A 417 -26.03 -4.18 16.95
CA PHE A 417 -25.65 -4.22 18.36
C PHE A 417 -25.05 -2.85 18.72
N SER A 418 -24.95 -2.58 20.02
CA SER A 418 -24.15 -1.49 20.55
C SER A 418 -22.86 -2.03 21.16
N TYR A 419 -21.84 -1.20 21.19
CA TYR A 419 -20.53 -1.53 21.76
C TYR A 419 -20.04 -0.34 22.57
N ASN A 420 -19.58 -0.57 23.80
CA ASN A 420 -19.07 0.46 24.70
C ASN A 420 -17.53 0.36 24.76
N ASP A 421 -16.83 1.38 24.27
CA ASP A 421 -15.36 1.40 24.23
C ASP A 421 -14.70 1.48 25.61
N GLN A 422 -15.41 1.93 26.65
CA GLN A 422 -14.86 2.05 28.01
C GLN A 422 -14.96 0.74 28.79
N THR A 423 -16.08 0.03 28.64
CA THR A 423 -16.31 -1.23 29.34
C THR A 423 -15.90 -2.44 28.51
N GLU A 424 -15.75 -2.28 27.20
CA GLU A 424 -15.48 -3.34 26.22
C GLU A 424 -16.59 -4.40 26.19
N PHE A 425 -17.84 -3.95 26.29
CA PHE A 425 -19.02 -4.81 26.20
C PHE A 425 -19.88 -4.50 24.98
N PHE A 426 -20.37 -5.56 24.36
CA PHE A 426 -21.46 -5.55 23.41
C PHE A 426 -22.82 -5.60 24.13
N SER A 427 -23.85 -4.94 23.58
CA SER A 427 -25.23 -4.92 24.10
C SER A 427 -26.28 -4.94 22.96
N LEU A 428 -27.49 -5.44 23.25
CA LEU A 428 -28.67 -5.22 22.39
C LEU A 428 -29.63 -4.14 22.92
N GLU A 429 -29.55 -3.81 24.22
CA GLU A 429 -30.51 -2.91 24.88
C GLU A 429 -30.46 -1.47 24.34
N ASP A 430 -29.32 -1.02 23.82
CA ASP A 430 -29.13 0.34 23.29
C ASP A 430 -29.48 0.47 21.79
N VAL A 431 -30.01 -0.58 21.16
CA VAL A 431 -30.33 -0.63 19.72
C VAL A 431 -31.82 -0.39 19.43
N GLU A 432 -32.69 -0.64 20.42
CA GLU A 432 -34.15 -0.51 20.28
C GLU A 432 -34.68 0.90 20.67
N GLY A 433 -33.86 1.95 20.54
CA GLY A 433 -34.16 3.32 20.96
C GLY A 433 -34.66 4.25 19.87
#